data_AF-A0A4Q3RBE6-F1
#
_entry.id   AF-A0A4Q3RBE6-F1
#
_cell.length_a   1.000
_cell.length_b   1.000
_cell.length_c   1.000
_cell.angle_alpha   90.00
_cell.angle_beta   90.00
_cell.angle_gamma   90.00
#
_symmetry.space_group_name_H-M   'P 1'
#
loop_
_entity.id
_entity.type
_entity.pdbx_description
1 polymer ?
#
loop_
_entity_poly.entity_id
_entity_poly.type
_entity_poly.pdbx_seq_one_letter_code
_entity_poly.pdbx_strand_id
1 'polypeptide(L)'
;SFYYAMAIISACTIMFPRILFEVLVVNRNLAQQLWIPIAAITLAGFGAAFYIYKKRKGKKEETSLPLKNPLNFGTAIKFALFFAGVMLLVKYSSENFGDEGTYIAGAISGITDVDAITLSMAKTATAPETYPLAINTILLAALSNTLVKFCLVMALGSKSLLKTAAIGFAAVFLTGLGFFLFYLLR
;
A
#
# COMPACT_ATOMS: atom_id res chain seq x y z
N SER A 1 -16.02 -3.90 -17.27
CA SER A 1 -14.60 -4.15 -16.89
C SER A 1 -13.76 -2.90 -16.67
N PHE A 2 -13.80 -1.87 -17.54
CA PHE A 2 -12.90 -0.71 -17.43
C PHE A 2 -13.20 0.20 -16.22
N TYR A 3 -14.47 0.50 -15.96
CA TYR A 3 -14.87 1.24 -14.77
C TYR A 3 -14.48 0.51 -13.47
N TYR A 4 -14.63 -0.81 -13.43
CA TYR A 4 -14.14 -1.63 -12.31
C TYR A 4 -12.62 -1.58 -12.19
N ALA A 5 -11.85 -1.65 -13.28
CA ALA A 5 -10.39 -1.51 -13.23
C ALA A 5 -9.99 -0.15 -12.66
N MET A 6 -10.61 0.93 -13.14
CA MET A 6 -10.37 2.29 -12.66
C MET A 6 -10.73 2.42 -11.18
N ALA A 7 -11.90 1.93 -10.76
CA ALA A 7 -12.33 1.96 -9.37
C ALA A 7 -11.38 1.17 -8.46
N ILE A 8 -10.95 -0.03 -8.89
CA ILE A 8 -10.00 -0.88 -8.15
C ILE A 8 -8.64 -0.18 -8.04
N ILE A 9 -8.07 0.32 -9.14
CA ILE A 9 -6.76 0.99 -9.12
C ILE A 9 -6.83 2.23 -8.23
N SER A 10 -7.85 3.07 -8.37
CA SER A 10 -8.03 4.27 -7.55
C SER A 10 -8.17 3.92 -6.07
N ALA A 11 -8.99 2.92 -5.73
CA ALA A 11 -9.16 2.46 -4.35
C ALA A 11 -7.85 1.91 -3.77
N CYS A 12 -7.09 1.13 -4.56
CA CYS A 12 -5.79 0.62 -4.14
C CYS A 12 -4.75 1.74 -3.96
N THR A 13 -4.83 2.79 -4.78
CA THR A 13 -3.90 3.93 -4.76
C THR A 13 -4.06 4.77 -3.50
N ILE A 14 -5.26 4.85 -2.90
CA ILE A 14 -5.52 5.59 -1.65
C ILE A 14 -4.63 5.12 -0.49
N MET A 15 -4.15 3.88 -0.54
CA MET A 15 -3.19 3.35 0.44
C MET A 15 -1.93 4.21 0.55
N PHE A 16 -1.39 4.71 -0.56
CA PHE A 16 -0.11 5.44 -0.55
C PHE A 16 -0.23 6.80 0.15
N PRO A 17 -1.19 7.69 -0.20
CA PRO A 17 -1.45 8.90 0.58
C PRO A 17 -1.73 8.63 2.06
N ARG A 18 -2.43 7.54 2.35
CA ARG A 18 -2.73 7.13 3.73
C ARG A 18 -1.47 6.79 4.51
N ILE A 19 -0.56 6.00 3.96
CA ILE A 19 0.75 5.71 4.56
C ILE A 19 1.49 7.01 4.89
N LEU A 20 1.55 7.95 3.94
CA LEU A 20 2.23 9.22 4.18
C LEU A 20 1.58 10.03 5.30
N PHE A 21 0.25 10.03 5.37
CA PHE A 21 -0.49 10.69 6.44
C PHE A 21 -0.21 10.07 7.81
N GLU A 22 -0.23 8.74 7.92
CA GLU A 22 0.06 8.01 9.16
C GLU A 22 1.49 8.29 9.64
N VAL A 23 2.47 8.24 8.74
CA VAL A 23 3.86 8.58 9.06
C VAL A 23 4.01 10.05 9.43
N LEU A 24 3.31 10.97 8.76
CA LEU A 24 3.37 12.41 9.07
C LEU A 24 2.88 12.72 10.49
N VAL A 25 1.82 12.04 10.94
CA VAL A 25 1.25 12.22 12.28
C VAL A 25 2.18 11.68 13.37
N VAL A 26 2.86 10.57 13.11
CA VAL A 26 3.74 9.92 14.10
C VAL A 26 5.16 10.47 14.09
N ASN A 27 5.73 10.69 12.90
CA ASN A 27 7.13 11.04 12.70
C ASN A 27 7.31 11.94 11.47
N ARG A 28 7.29 13.25 11.72
CA ARG A 28 7.39 14.27 10.67
C ARG A 28 8.71 14.22 9.90
N ASN A 29 9.82 13.86 10.55
CA ASN A 29 11.13 13.78 9.90
C ASN A 29 11.19 12.59 8.92
N LEU A 30 10.66 11.43 9.33
CA LEU A 30 10.54 10.28 8.44
C LEU A 30 9.61 10.59 7.25
N ALA A 31 8.50 11.29 7.49
CA ALA A 31 7.58 11.71 6.42
C ALA A 31 8.26 12.63 5.38
N GLN A 32 9.17 13.51 5.81
CA GLN A 32 9.96 14.35 4.91
C GLN A 32 10.95 13.57 4.03
N GLN A 33 11.29 12.34 4.38
CA GLN A 33 12.06 11.47 3.50
C GLN A 33 11.17 10.57 2.64
N LEU A 34 9.99 10.19 3.16
CA LEU A 34 9.07 9.27 2.50
C LEU A 34 8.11 9.93 1.49
N TRP A 35 7.94 11.25 1.53
CA TRP A 35 6.95 11.91 0.65
C TRP A 35 7.26 11.76 -0.84
N ILE A 36 8.53 11.80 -1.25
CA ILE A 36 8.92 11.67 -2.67
C ILE A 36 8.50 10.31 -3.24
N PRO A 37 8.94 9.17 -2.66
CA PRO A 37 8.56 7.86 -3.19
C PRO A 37 7.04 7.67 -3.17
N ILE A 38 6.37 8.04 -2.07
CA ILE A 38 4.92 7.87 -1.95
C ILE A 38 4.14 8.75 -2.93
N ALA A 39 4.53 10.00 -3.12
CA ALA A 39 3.90 10.90 -4.09
C ALA A 39 4.07 10.38 -5.51
N ALA A 40 5.27 9.91 -5.88
CA ALA A 40 5.54 9.35 -7.20
C ALA A 40 4.67 8.10 -7.48
N ILE A 41 4.57 7.18 -6.51
CA ILE A 41 3.74 5.97 -6.64
C ILE A 41 2.25 6.34 -6.73
N THR A 42 1.80 7.31 -5.93
CA THR A 42 0.43 7.83 -5.96
C THR A 42 0.08 8.41 -7.32
N LEU A 43 0.97 9.24 -7.87
CA LEU A 43 0.81 9.84 -9.20
C LEU A 43 0.83 8.78 -10.30
N ALA A 44 1.66 7.73 -10.18
CA ALA A 44 1.65 6.61 -11.12
C ALA A 44 0.30 5.86 -11.10
N GLY A 45 -0.25 5.59 -9.91
CA GLY A 45 -1.54 4.93 -9.75
C GLY A 45 -2.71 5.74 -10.33
N PHE A 46 -2.87 7.00 -9.91
CA PHE A 46 -3.92 7.87 -10.43
C PHE A 46 -3.70 8.23 -11.91
N GLY A 47 -2.45 8.40 -12.34
CA GLY A 47 -2.09 8.62 -13.74
C GLY A 47 -2.49 7.45 -14.63
N ALA A 48 -2.27 6.20 -14.16
CA ALA A 48 -2.73 5.01 -14.87
C ALA A 48 -4.27 4.93 -14.91
N ALA A 49 -4.95 5.23 -13.80
CA ALA A 49 -6.41 5.29 -13.76
C ALA A 49 -6.97 6.34 -14.73
N PHE A 50 -6.35 7.52 -14.79
CA PHE A 50 -6.71 8.60 -15.70
C PHE A 50 -6.44 8.24 -17.17
N TYR A 51 -5.33 7.56 -17.46
CA TYR A 51 -5.03 7.06 -18.80
C TYR A 51 -6.09 6.05 -19.28
N ILE A 52 -6.49 5.11 -18.41
CA ILE A 52 -7.55 4.15 -18.68
C ILE A 52 -8.88 4.87 -18.94
N TYR A 53 -9.20 5.91 -18.15
CA TYR A 53 -10.39 6.75 -18.34
C TYR A 53 -10.38 7.45 -19.71
N LYS A 54 -9.28 8.12 -20.07
CA LYS A 54 -9.15 8.87 -21.33
C LYS A 54 -9.26 7.96 -22.56
N LYS A 55 -8.74 6.73 -22.48
CA LYS A 55 -8.77 5.75 -23.57
C LYS A 55 -10.17 5.20 -23.88
N ARG A 56 -11.17 5.46 -23.02
CA ARG A 56 -12.54 4.96 -23.19
C ARG A 56 -13.61 6.03 -22.96
N LYS A 57 -13.41 7.21 -23.55
CA LYS A 57 -14.50 8.17 -23.81
C LYS A 57 -15.55 7.51 -24.72
N GLY A 58 -16.49 6.75 -24.15
CA GLY A 58 -17.54 6.07 -24.89
C GLY A 58 -18.27 5.01 -24.07
N LYS A 59 -19.55 5.30 -23.77
CA LYS A 59 -20.55 4.54 -23.00
C LYS A 59 -20.42 4.59 -21.47
N LYS A 60 -21.22 5.48 -20.87
CA LYS A 60 -21.69 5.39 -19.50
C LYS A 60 -22.48 4.08 -19.35
N GLU A 61 -22.02 3.18 -18.48
CA GLU A 61 -22.91 2.20 -17.87
C GLU A 61 -23.12 2.65 -16.43
N GLU A 62 -24.34 3.03 -16.11
CA GLU A 62 -24.77 3.25 -14.74
C GLU A 62 -24.86 1.89 -14.05
N THR A 63 -23.95 1.63 -13.12
CA THR A 63 -24.07 0.48 -12.22
C THR A 63 -24.29 1.01 -10.82
N SER A 64 -25.55 1.02 -10.38
CA SER A 64 -25.93 1.27 -9.01
C SER A 64 -25.44 0.12 -8.14
N LEU A 65 -24.33 0.32 -7.42
CA LEU A 65 -23.94 -0.57 -6.33
C LEU A 65 -24.79 -0.22 -5.11
N PRO A 66 -25.52 -1.17 -4.50
CA PRO A 66 -26.20 -0.90 -3.24
C PRO A 66 -25.15 -0.61 -2.17
N LEU A 67 -25.11 0.65 -1.72
CA LEU A 67 -24.26 1.11 -0.62
C LEU A 67 -24.77 0.49 0.69
N LYS A 68 -24.19 -0.65 1.09
CA LYS A 68 -24.43 -1.23 2.41
C LYS A 68 -23.64 -0.44 3.45
N ASN A 69 -24.29 -0.11 4.55
CA ASN A 69 -23.79 0.76 5.62
C ASN A 69 -22.30 0.48 5.99
N PRO A 70 -21.37 1.42 5.72
CA PRO A 70 -19.93 1.22 5.82
C PRO A 70 -19.38 1.18 7.26
N LEU A 71 -20.19 1.49 8.27
CA LEU A 71 -19.79 1.48 9.69
C LEU A 71 -20.25 0.19 10.37
N ASN A 72 -19.47 -0.88 10.24
CA ASN A 72 -19.66 -2.11 11.01
C ASN A 72 -18.72 -2.13 12.23
N PHE A 73 -19.21 -1.66 13.37
CA PHE A 73 -18.45 -1.60 14.63
C PHE A 73 -17.93 -2.97 15.09
N GLY A 74 -18.64 -4.06 14.77
CA GLY A 74 -18.16 -5.42 15.05
C GLY A 74 -16.94 -5.81 14.22
N THR A 75 -16.89 -5.37 12.95
CA THR A 75 -15.69 -5.53 12.10
C THR A 75 -14.54 -4.63 12.58
N ALA A 76 -14.84 -3.41 13.03
CA ALA A 76 -13.83 -2.47 13.54
C ALA A 76 -13.10 -2.99 14.80
N ILE A 77 -13.83 -3.57 15.76
CA ILE A 77 -13.22 -4.14 16.98
C ILE A 77 -12.34 -5.36 16.66
N LYS A 78 -12.78 -6.24 15.75
CA LYS A 78 -11.97 -7.37 15.29
C LYS A 78 -10.68 -6.91 14.61
N PHE A 79 -10.77 -5.84 13.82
CA PHE A 79 -9.61 -5.23 13.19
C PHE A 79 -8.65 -4.61 14.23
N ALA A 80 -9.16 -3.91 15.24
CA ALA A 80 -8.33 -3.36 16.31
C ALA A 80 -7.56 -4.43 17.11
N LEU A 81 -8.21 -5.56 17.42
CA LEU A 81 -7.57 -6.72 18.06
C LEU A 81 -6.50 -7.36 17.17
N PHE A 82 -6.80 -7.53 15.88
CA PHE A 82 -5.83 -8.02 14.91
C PHE A 82 -4.60 -7.11 14.79
N PHE A 83 -4.84 -5.79 14.66
CA PHE A 83 -3.82 -4.75 14.61
C PHE A 83 -2.91 -4.78 15.85
N ALA A 84 -3.49 -4.92 17.04
CA ALA A 84 -2.73 -5.06 18.28
C ALA A 84 -1.81 -6.30 18.27
N GLY A 85 -2.31 -7.43 17.76
CA GLY A 85 -1.52 -8.66 17.61
C GLY A 85 -0.35 -8.51 16.61
N VAL A 86 -0.61 -7.88 15.46
CA VAL A 86 0.45 -7.59 14.46
C VAL A 86 1.51 -6.65 15.05
N MET A 87 1.11 -5.61 15.78
CA MET A 87 2.04 -4.69 16.42
C MET A 87 2.95 -5.40 17.44
N LEU A 88 2.41 -6.38 18.17
CA LEU A 88 3.16 -7.22 19.10
C LEU A 88 4.20 -8.10 18.37
N LEU A 89 3.81 -8.73 17.26
CA LEU A 89 4.71 -9.56 16.44
C LEU A 89 5.82 -8.75 15.79
N VAL A 90 5.50 -7.57 15.25
CA VAL A 90 6.50 -6.66 14.65
C VAL A 90 7.51 -6.20 15.68
N LYS A 91 7.05 -5.77 16.86
CA LYS A 91 7.93 -5.39 17.96
C LYS A 91 8.84 -6.55 18.38
N TYR A 92 8.27 -7.73 18.56
CA TYR A 92 9.03 -8.93 18.90
C TYR A 92 10.06 -9.30 17.81
N SER A 93 9.68 -9.20 16.54
CA SER A 93 10.59 -9.52 15.43
C SER A 93 11.73 -8.50 15.31
N SER A 94 11.44 -7.21 15.49
CA SER A 94 12.43 -6.13 15.47
C SER A 94 13.45 -6.27 16.61
N GLU A 95 13.02 -6.70 17.80
CA GLU A 95 13.91 -6.90 18.95
C GLU A 95 14.80 -8.15 18.82
N ASN A 96 14.39 -9.19 18.06
CA ASN A 96 15.08 -10.48 18.04
C ASN A 96 15.82 -10.82 16.73
N PHE A 97 15.49 -10.18 15.60
CA PHE A 97 16.00 -10.58 14.27
C PHE A 97 16.73 -9.48 13.48
N GLY A 98 16.98 -8.32 14.09
CA GLY A 98 17.72 -7.21 13.45
C GLY A 98 17.05 -6.69 12.17
N ASP A 99 17.87 -6.16 11.25
CA ASP A 99 17.40 -5.48 10.04
C ASP A 99 16.71 -6.44 9.05
N GLU A 100 17.25 -7.64 8.85
CA GLU A 100 16.65 -8.66 7.96
C GLU A 100 15.29 -9.13 8.46
N GLY A 101 15.15 -9.34 9.78
CA GLY A 101 13.87 -9.67 10.40
C GLY A 101 12.83 -8.58 10.19
N THR A 102 13.25 -7.32 10.22
CA THR A 102 12.38 -6.17 10.00
C THR A 102 11.86 -6.14 8.56
N TYR A 103 12.68 -6.47 7.56
CA TYR A 103 12.22 -6.61 6.17
C TYR A 103 11.25 -7.78 5.98
N ILE A 104 11.53 -8.94 6.57
CA ILE A 104 10.63 -10.10 6.51
C ILE A 104 9.28 -9.76 7.17
N ALA A 105 9.31 -9.12 8.35
CA ALA A 105 8.13 -8.64 9.03
C ALA A 105 7.35 -7.66 8.15
N GLY A 106 8.02 -6.72 7.49
CA GLY A 106 7.38 -5.81 6.53
C GLY A 106 6.72 -6.52 5.36
N ALA A 107 7.38 -7.51 4.74
CA ALA A 107 6.80 -8.28 3.64
C ALA A 107 5.55 -9.06 4.07
N ILE A 108 5.57 -9.69 5.24
CA ILE A 108 4.44 -10.44 5.80
C ILE A 108 3.31 -9.49 6.21
N SER A 109 3.64 -8.42 6.93
CA SER A 109 2.68 -7.38 7.30
C SER A 109 2.02 -6.74 6.08
N GLY A 110 2.73 -6.62 4.95
CA GLY A 110 2.14 -6.17 3.70
C GLY A 110 0.95 -7.01 3.21
N ILE A 111 0.93 -8.31 3.55
CA ILE A 111 -0.17 -9.22 3.21
C ILE A 111 -1.36 -9.00 4.15
N THR A 112 -1.09 -8.72 5.43
CA THR A 112 -2.10 -8.69 6.50
C THR A 112 -2.60 -7.28 6.82
N ASP A 113 -1.68 -6.37 7.13
CA ASP A 113 -1.95 -4.98 7.51
C ASP A 113 -0.71 -4.09 7.31
N VAL A 114 -0.74 -3.26 6.26
CA VAL A 114 0.33 -2.30 5.94
C VAL A 114 0.39 -1.16 6.97
N ASP A 115 -0.73 -0.82 7.61
CA ASP A 115 -0.81 0.33 8.51
C ASP A 115 -0.07 0.01 9.82
N ALA A 116 -0.18 -1.25 10.30
CA ALA A 116 0.48 -1.70 11.52
C ALA A 116 2.01 -1.59 11.44
N ILE A 117 2.59 -2.10 10.35
CA ILE A 117 4.04 -1.99 10.13
C ILE A 117 4.45 -0.54 9.85
N THR A 118 3.63 0.23 9.14
CA THR A 118 3.90 1.66 8.87
C THR A 118 4.00 2.45 10.17
N LEU A 119 3.02 2.32 11.06
CA LEU A 119 3.00 2.98 12.36
C LEU A 119 4.13 2.48 13.26
N SER A 120 4.47 1.19 13.22
CA SER A 120 5.60 0.65 13.97
C SER A 120 6.92 1.26 13.51
N MET A 121 7.17 1.30 12.20
CA MET A 121 8.39 1.88 11.63
C MET A 121 8.47 3.37 11.91
N ALA A 122 7.36 4.09 11.82
CA ALA A 122 7.31 5.51 12.18
C ALA A 122 7.64 5.77 13.66
N LYS A 123 7.19 4.90 14.58
CA LYS A 123 7.48 5.00 16.02
C LYS A 123 8.92 4.63 16.36
N THR A 124 9.46 3.59 15.74
CA THR A 124 10.80 3.07 16.06
C THR A 124 11.91 3.87 15.38
N ALA A 125 11.63 4.54 14.25
CA ALA A 125 12.60 5.34 13.53
C ALA A 125 12.88 6.68 14.24
N THR A 126 13.61 6.66 15.35
CA THR A 126 13.84 7.85 16.19
C THR A 126 15.02 8.71 15.74
N ALA A 127 15.97 8.12 14.99
CA ALA A 127 17.21 8.78 14.59
C ALA A 127 17.51 8.62 13.09
N PRO A 128 18.26 9.56 12.46
CA PRO A 128 18.50 9.57 11.01
C PRO A 128 19.04 8.24 10.44
N GLU A 129 19.88 7.54 11.19
CA GLU A 129 20.45 6.24 10.83
C GLU A 129 19.40 5.13 10.66
N THR A 130 18.25 5.25 11.33
CA THR A 130 17.15 4.26 11.26
C THR A 130 16.16 4.53 10.12
N TYR A 131 16.22 5.71 9.49
CA TYR A 131 15.26 6.12 8.47
C TYR A 131 15.30 5.25 7.20
N PRO A 132 16.48 4.87 6.65
CA PRO A 132 16.54 4.01 5.47
C PRO A 132 15.85 2.66 5.68
N LEU A 133 16.10 2.01 6.82
CA LEU A 133 15.46 0.74 7.18
C LEU A 133 13.94 0.88 7.25
N ALA A 134 13.45 1.93 7.92
CA ALA A 134 12.02 2.20 8.04
C ALA A 134 11.36 2.47 6.68
N ILE A 135 11.99 3.28 5.82
CA ILE A 135 11.50 3.59 4.46
C ILE A 135 11.41 2.30 3.64
N ASN A 136 12.48 1.52 3.60
CA ASN A 136 12.53 0.28 2.80
C ASN A 136 11.53 -0.75 3.30
N THR A 137 11.34 -0.87 4.63
CA THR A 137 10.36 -1.77 5.23
C THR A 137 8.93 -1.38 4.86
N ILE A 138 8.61 -0.08 4.92
CA ILE A 138 7.29 0.44 4.52
C ILE A 138 7.05 0.22 3.02
N LEU A 139 8.05 0.49 2.17
CA LEU A 139 7.94 0.27 0.73
C LEU A 139 7.75 -1.21 0.40
N LEU A 140 8.49 -2.10 1.07
CA LEU A 140 8.37 -3.54 0.90
C LEU A 140 6.98 -4.05 1.30
N ALA A 141 6.45 -3.56 2.43
CA ALA A 141 5.07 -3.87 2.85
C ALA A 141 4.05 -3.40 1.81
N ALA A 142 4.19 -2.18 1.29
CA ALA A 142 3.31 -1.63 0.26
C ALA A 142 3.39 -2.40 -1.07
N LEU A 143 4.58 -2.86 -1.46
CA LEU A 143 4.79 -3.70 -2.65
C LEU A 143 4.14 -5.07 -2.48
N SER A 144 4.34 -5.71 -1.32
CA SER A 144 3.69 -6.98 -0.96
C SER A 144 2.16 -6.86 -1.04
N ASN A 145 1.59 -5.79 -0.46
CA ASN A 145 0.16 -5.54 -0.50
C ASN A 145 -0.37 -5.33 -1.94
N THR A 146 0.38 -4.59 -2.74
CA THR A 146 0.06 -4.35 -4.16
C THR A 146 0.06 -5.67 -4.94
N LEU A 147 1.03 -6.55 -4.67
CA LEU A 147 1.12 -7.86 -5.29
C LEU A 147 -0.08 -8.74 -4.90
N VAL A 148 -0.45 -8.78 -3.62
CA VAL A 148 -1.63 -9.51 -3.14
C VAL A 148 -2.90 -9.01 -3.83
N LYS A 149 -3.10 -7.69 -3.89
CA LYS A 149 -4.25 -7.07 -4.59
C LYS A 149 -4.28 -7.44 -6.07
N PHE A 150 -3.12 -7.49 -6.73
CA PHE A 150 -3.02 -7.94 -8.12
C PHE A 150 -3.38 -9.42 -8.27
N CYS A 151 -2.89 -10.29 -7.38
CA CYS A 151 -3.25 -11.71 -7.34
C CYS A 151 -4.75 -11.92 -7.14
N LEU A 152 -5.41 -11.11 -6.29
CA LEU A 152 -6.87 -11.15 -6.13
C LEU A 152 -7.61 -10.79 -7.42
N VAL A 153 -7.16 -9.76 -8.14
CA VAL A 153 -7.73 -9.40 -9.45
C VAL A 153 -7.50 -10.51 -10.49
N MET A 154 -6.36 -11.20 -10.43
CA MET A 154 -6.06 -12.34 -11.30
C MET A 154 -6.95 -13.54 -11.01
N ALA A 155 -7.18 -13.87 -9.73
CA ALA A 155 -7.95 -15.03 -9.31
C ALA A 155 -9.47 -14.82 -9.45
N LEU A 156 -9.97 -13.63 -9.15
CA LEU A 156 -11.41 -13.33 -9.06
C LEU A 156 -11.93 -12.50 -10.26
N GLY A 157 -11.04 -11.88 -11.02
CA GLY A 157 -11.40 -10.99 -12.12
C GLY A 157 -11.55 -11.69 -13.48
N SER A 158 -12.27 -11.05 -14.41
CA SER A 158 -12.31 -11.51 -15.81
C SER A 158 -11.00 -11.20 -16.54
N LYS A 159 -10.66 -11.98 -17.58
CA LYS A 159 -9.45 -11.73 -18.41
C LYS A 159 -9.38 -10.30 -18.97
N SER A 160 -10.54 -9.71 -19.29
CA SER A 160 -10.66 -8.31 -19.75
C SER A 160 -10.35 -7.30 -18.64
N LEU A 161 -10.82 -7.56 -17.41
CA LEU A 161 -10.49 -6.76 -16.23
C LEU A 161 -8.99 -6.83 -15.92
N LEU A 162 -8.42 -8.04 -15.90
CA LEU A 162 -7.01 -8.26 -15.60
C LEU A 162 -6.09 -7.52 -16.57
N LYS A 163 -6.32 -7.62 -17.89
CA LYS A 163 -5.50 -6.90 -18.90
C LYS A 163 -5.51 -5.39 -18.68
N THR A 164 -6.64 -4.84 -18.26
CA THR A 164 -6.78 -3.39 -18.03
C THR A 164 -6.15 -2.98 -16.71
N ALA A 165 -6.42 -3.74 -15.64
CA ALA A 165 -5.92 -3.48 -14.30
C ALA A 165 -4.39 -3.66 -14.21
N ALA A 166 -3.83 -4.62 -14.95
CA ALA A 166 -2.40 -4.91 -14.98
C ALA A 166 -1.55 -3.67 -15.33
N ILE A 167 -2.04 -2.78 -16.19
CA ILE A 167 -1.33 -1.53 -16.53
C ILE A 167 -1.17 -0.65 -15.28
N GLY A 168 -2.22 -0.50 -14.48
CA GLY A 168 -2.16 0.29 -13.25
C GLY A 168 -1.34 -0.37 -12.16
N PHE A 169 -1.52 -1.68 -11.95
CA PHE A 169 -0.72 -2.43 -10.98
C PHE A 169 0.77 -2.43 -11.36
N ALA A 170 1.12 -2.60 -12.64
CA ALA A 170 2.50 -2.51 -13.09
C ALA A 170 3.08 -1.11 -12.90
N ALA A 171 2.34 -0.05 -13.21
CA ALA A 171 2.80 1.32 -13.00
C ALA A 171 3.12 1.59 -11.52
N VAL A 172 2.23 1.21 -10.61
CA VAL A 172 2.42 1.34 -9.16
C VAL A 172 3.60 0.49 -8.67
N PHE A 173 3.62 -0.79 -9.05
CA PHE A 173 4.61 -1.75 -8.58
C PHE A 173 6.02 -1.41 -9.08
N LEU A 174 6.19 -1.08 -10.36
CA LEU A 174 7.50 -0.73 -10.93
C LEU A 174 8.03 0.58 -10.35
N THR A 175 7.16 1.57 -10.12
CA THR A 175 7.56 2.82 -9.47
C THR A 175 8.00 2.55 -8.03
N GLY A 176 7.23 1.79 -7.26
CA GLY A 176 7.57 1.43 -5.89
C GLY A 176 8.85 0.60 -5.79
N LEU A 177 9.04 -0.35 -6.71
CA LEU A 177 10.24 -1.18 -6.78
C LEU A 177 11.47 -0.36 -7.12
N GLY A 178 11.35 0.61 -8.04
CA GLY A 178 12.44 1.52 -8.38
C GLY A 178 12.93 2.33 -7.18
N PHE A 179 12.00 2.87 -6.38
CA PHE A 179 12.36 3.56 -5.15
C PHE A 179 12.91 2.62 -4.08
N PHE A 180 12.31 1.45 -3.90
CA PHE A 180 12.84 0.44 -2.97
C PHE A 180 14.30 0.08 -3.30
N LEU A 181 14.62 -0.19 -4.56
CA LEU A 181 15.99 -0.48 -4.99
C LEU A 181 16.92 0.73 -4.82
N PHE A 182 16.44 1.94 -5.11
CA PHE A 182 17.22 3.17 -4.93
C PHE A 182 17.63 3.40 -3.47
N TYR A 183 16.73 3.16 -2.52
CA TYR A 183 17.00 3.28 -1.09
C TYR A 183 17.68 2.06 -0.48
N LEU A 184 17.63 0.89 -1.13
CA LEU A 184 18.36 -0.30 -0.71
C LEU A 184 19.85 -0.23 -1.06
N LEU A 185 20.20 0.45 -2.16
CA LEU A 185 21.56 0.56 -2.69
C LEU A 185 22.34 1.77 -2.15
N ARG A 186 21.76 2.57 -1.24
CA ARG A 186 22.34 3.79 -0.69
C ARG A 186 22.54 3.66 0.81
#